data_AF-A0A8T5QIF7-F1
#
_entry.id   AF-A0A8T5QIF7-F1
#
_cell.length_a   1.000
_cell.length_b   1.000
_cell.length_c   1.000
_cell.angle_alpha   90.00
_cell.angle_beta   90.00
_cell.angle_gamma   90.00
#
_symmetry.space_group_name_H-M   'P 1'
#
loop_
_entity.id
_entity.type
_entity.pdbx_description
1 polymer ?
#
loop_
_entity_poly.entity_id
_entity_poly.type
_entity_poly.pdbx_seq_one_letter_code
_entity_poly.pdbx_strand_id
1 'polypeptide(L)'
;MKKRLIIGVLFVVMLVLTGCFGSPGVDTRIEEIDVSTRIVRTTEVRGEQNITFSELHYIKDDKLYKVWFSEELRPALDWLHANSRPDDRVLTWWDNGHMIRGYARREPLMYSPSRSILSTVAKGKWDQEKLGPFADETLATNVAYAFLADSPTITQGVMKRNGARWIFAARADQKKIAGMTILLEEDMKEYIDDLGDPKATVRHKVIFRVSEGWPLKGLNLRYEDDYAYVYELAE
;
A
#
# COMPACT_ATOMS: atom_id res chain seq x y z
N MET A 1 -15.71 -61.30 -0.88
CA MET A 1 -14.45 -60.99 -0.17
C MET A 1 -13.72 -59.89 -0.94
N LYS A 2 -13.67 -58.66 -0.39
CA LYS A 2 -12.45 -57.96 0.09
C LYS A 2 -11.36 -57.88 -1.01
N LYS A 3 -10.89 -56.71 -1.45
CA LYS A 3 -10.43 -55.55 -0.65
C LYS A 3 -10.53 -54.25 -1.47
N ARG A 4 -11.04 -53.19 -0.82
CA ARG A 4 -10.87 -51.80 -1.26
C ARG A 4 -9.44 -51.37 -0.94
N LEU A 5 -8.73 -50.80 -1.92
CA LEU A 5 -7.42 -50.19 -1.73
C LEU A 5 -7.64 -48.76 -1.23
N ILE A 6 -7.43 -48.53 0.06
CA ILE A 6 -7.41 -47.19 0.66
C ILE A 6 -6.03 -46.62 0.35
N ILE A 7 -5.95 -45.67 -0.57
CA ILE A 7 -4.75 -44.84 -0.77
C ILE A 7 -4.78 -43.79 0.34
N GLY A 8 -4.06 -44.08 1.43
CA GLY A 8 -3.78 -43.12 2.49
C GLY A 8 -2.78 -42.09 1.96
N VAL A 9 -3.25 -40.85 1.78
CA VAL A 9 -2.36 -39.71 1.57
C VAL A 9 -1.69 -39.40 2.90
N LEU A 10 -0.44 -39.83 3.01
CA LEU A 10 0.45 -39.56 4.13
C LEU A 10 0.85 -38.07 4.05
N PHE A 11 0.19 -37.20 4.81
CA PHE A 11 0.66 -35.84 5.03
C PHE A 11 1.91 -35.90 5.92
N VAL A 12 3.08 -35.95 5.28
CA VAL A 12 4.36 -35.73 5.96
C VAL A 12 4.45 -34.24 6.25
N VAL A 13 4.16 -33.86 7.50
CA VAL A 13 4.55 -32.56 8.04
C VAL A 13 6.08 -32.57 8.12
N MET A 14 6.73 -32.03 7.07
CA MET A 14 8.16 -31.76 7.09
C MET A 14 8.37 -30.54 7.99
N LEU A 15 8.69 -30.82 9.26
CA LEU A 15 9.15 -29.83 10.22
C LEU A 15 10.57 -29.43 9.81
N VAL A 16 10.68 -28.39 9.00
CA VAL A 16 11.97 -27.80 8.62
C VAL A 16 12.46 -26.97 9.81
N LEU A 17 13.16 -27.63 10.73
CA LEU A 17 14.08 -26.98 11.67
C LEU A 17 15.34 -26.58 10.92
N THR A 18 15.28 -25.52 10.12
CA THR A 18 16.48 -24.80 9.71
C THR A 18 16.90 -23.90 10.86
N GLY A 19 17.75 -24.44 11.72
CA GLY A 19 18.67 -23.64 12.52
C GLY A 19 19.61 -22.91 11.57
N CYS A 20 19.27 -21.66 11.24
CA CYS A 20 20.24 -20.72 10.71
C CYS A 20 20.91 -20.05 11.90
N PHE A 21 22.22 -20.24 12.02
CA PHE A 21 23.09 -19.43 12.87
C PHE A 21 22.93 -17.96 12.47
N GLY A 22 21.99 -17.27 13.11
CA GLY A 22 21.84 -15.83 12.98
C GLY A 22 23.09 -15.14 13.50
N SER A 23 23.58 -14.13 12.79
CA SER A 23 24.54 -13.19 13.35
C SER A 23 24.02 -12.74 14.73
N PRO A 24 24.88 -12.68 15.77
CA PRO A 24 24.45 -12.21 17.08
C PRO A 24 23.77 -10.84 16.91
N GLY A 25 22.47 -10.78 17.23
CA GLY A 25 21.68 -9.56 17.15
C GLY A 25 20.65 -9.47 16.02
N VAL A 26 20.32 -10.53 15.27
CA VAL A 26 19.18 -10.52 14.32
C VAL A 26 18.19 -11.64 14.65
N ASP A 27 16.94 -11.29 14.99
CA ASP A 27 15.79 -12.21 15.13
C ASP A 27 14.85 -12.03 13.94
N THR A 28 14.50 -13.11 13.24
CA THR A 28 13.55 -13.08 12.12
C THR A 28 12.35 -13.97 12.43
N ARG A 29 11.15 -13.39 12.34
CA ARG A 29 9.87 -14.08 12.53
C ARG A 29 9.04 -14.02 11.26
N ILE A 30 8.47 -15.15 10.88
CA ILE A 30 7.63 -15.27 9.69
C ILE A 30 6.19 -15.56 10.14
N GLU A 31 5.25 -14.73 9.69
CA GLU A 31 3.82 -14.94 9.84
C GLU A 31 3.24 -15.31 8.46
N GLU A 32 2.88 -16.59 8.30
CA GLU A 32 2.20 -17.07 7.10
C GLU A 32 0.72 -16.63 7.15
N ILE A 33 0.28 -15.81 6.18
CA ILE A 33 -1.12 -15.37 6.06
C ILE A 33 -1.91 -16.41 5.25
N ASP A 34 -1.34 -16.84 4.12
CA ASP A 34 -1.79 -18.01 3.37
C ASP A 34 -0.67 -18.58 2.47
N VAL A 35 -1.02 -19.48 1.55
CA VAL A 35 -0.06 -20.12 0.62
C VAL A 35 0.68 -19.15 -0.31
N SER A 36 0.17 -17.94 -0.49
CA SER A 36 0.67 -16.93 -1.41
C SER A 36 1.21 -15.68 -0.73
N THR A 37 0.92 -15.46 0.55
CA THR A 37 1.25 -14.22 1.28
C THR A 37 1.77 -14.51 2.68
N ARG A 38 2.86 -13.81 3.05
CA ARG A 38 3.42 -13.81 4.42
C ARG A 38 4.03 -12.47 4.79
N ILE A 39 4.11 -12.23 6.10
CA ILE A 39 4.85 -11.10 6.67
C ILE A 39 6.14 -11.62 7.29
N VAL A 40 7.28 -11.01 6.95
CA VAL A 40 8.58 -11.31 7.53
C VAL A 40 9.01 -10.14 8.40
N ARG A 41 9.11 -10.36 9.70
CA ARG A 41 9.57 -9.36 10.68
C ARG A 41 11.01 -9.65 11.02
N THR A 42 11.87 -8.65 10.90
CA THR A 42 13.27 -8.75 11.29
C THR A 42 13.57 -7.71 12.35
N THR A 43 14.04 -8.17 13.50
CA THR A 43 14.48 -7.34 14.61
C THR A 43 16.00 -7.37 14.66
N GLU A 44 16.62 -6.21 14.44
CA GLU A 44 18.06 -6.00 14.59
C GLU A 44 18.36 -5.31 15.92
N VAL A 45 19.31 -5.84 16.68
CA VAL A 45 19.88 -5.22 17.87
C VAL A 45 21.02 -4.30 17.44
N ARG A 46 20.86 -2.99 17.61
CA ARG A 46 21.87 -1.98 17.34
C ARG A 46 22.22 -1.24 18.64
N GLY A 47 23.25 -1.72 19.33
CA GLY A 47 23.59 -1.23 20.67
C GLY A 47 22.51 -1.63 21.68
N GLU A 48 21.90 -0.66 22.35
CA GLU A 48 20.79 -0.87 23.31
C GLU A 48 19.41 -0.81 22.65
N GLN A 49 19.32 -0.55 21.34
CA GLN A 49 18.06 -0.41 20.63
C GLN A 49 17.72 -1.64 19.81
N ASN A 50 16.45 -2.05 19.87
CA ASN A 50 15.88 -3.04 18.97
C ASN A 50 15.13 -2.31 17.85
N ILE A 51 15.58 -2.48 16.61
CA ILE A 51 14.92 -1.94 15.42
C ILE A 51 14.20 -3.09 14.73
N THR A 52 12.87 -3.00 14.64
CA THR A 52 12.06 -4.00 13.93
C THR A 52 11.55 -3.41 12.63
N PHE A 53 11.74 -4.16 11.53
CA PHE A 53 11.13 -3.88 10.24
C PHE A 53 10.32 -5.07 9.74
N SER A 54 9.25 -4.79 9.01
CA SER A 54 8.37 -5.79 8.43
C SER A 54 8.39 -5.71 6.90
N GLU A 55 8.47 -6.88 6.26
CA GLU A 55 8.33 -7.04 4.83
C GLU A 55 7.09 -7.87 4.51
N LEU A 56 6.34 -7.46 3.49
CA LEU A 56 5.28 -8.25 2.89
C LEU A 56 5.87 -9.02 1.71
N HIS A 57 5.80 -10.34 1.79
CA HIS A 57 6.14 -11.24 0.69
C HIS A 57 4.85 -11.81 0.12
N TYR A 58 4.60 -11.61 -1.18
CA TYR A 58 3.41 -12.17 -1.81
C TYR A 58 3.63 -12.60 -3.26
N ILE A 59 2.88 -13.60 -3.72
CA ILE A 59 2.92 -14.10 -5.10
C ILE A 59 1.70 -13.57 -5.86
N LYS A 60 1.94 -12.97 -7.02
CA LYS A 60 0.91 -12.51 -7.95
C LYS A 60 1.40 -12.69 -9.38
N ASP A 61 0.56 -13.30 -10.21
CA ASP A 61 0.88 -13.57 -11.63
C ASP A 61 2.23 -14.29 -11.80
N ASP A 62 2.43 -15.37 -11.01
CA ASP A 62 3.65 -16.20 -10.93
C ASP A 62 4.93 -15.45 -10.52
N LYS A 63 4.79 -14.22 -10.01
CA LYS A 63 5.90 -13.38 -9.54
C LYS A 63 5.86 -13.18 -8.03
N LEU A 64 7.00 -13.37 -7.38
CA LEU A 64 7.21 -13.04 -5.98
C LEU A 64 7.58 -11.56 -5.82
N TYR A 65 6.83 -10.85 -4.99
CA TYR A 65 7.11 -9.49 -4.57
C TYR A 65 7.60 -9.50 -3.12
N LYS A 66 8.57 -8.65 -2.81
CA LYS A 66 9.06 -8.39 -1.45
C LYS A 66 9.11 -6.89 -1.23
N VAL A 67 8.26 -6.38 -0.36
CA VAL A 67 8.07 -4.94 -0.17
C VAL A 67 8.01 -4.59 1.30
N TRP A 68 8.26 -3.33 1.63
CA TRP A 68 8.02 -2.82 2.98
C TRP A 68 6.55 -3.02 3.39
N PHE A 69 6.33 -3.42 4.64
CA PHE A 69 5.00 -3.55 5.23
C PHE A 69 4.90 -2.64 6.47
N SER A 70 3.93 -1.73 6.44
CA SER A 70 3.61 -0.94 7.62
C SER A 70 2.58 -1.67 8.48
N GLU A 71 3.03 -2.24 9.60
CA GLU A 71 2.15 -2.94 10.56
C GLU A 71 1.04 -2.04 11.10
N GLU A 72 1.31 -0.74 11.21
CA GLU A 72 0.34 0.26 11.66
C GLU A 72 -0.88 0.35 10.73
N LEU A 73 -0.72 0.02 9.44
CA LEU A 73 -1.80 0.02 8.46
C LEU A 73 -2.56 -1.31 8.40
N ARG A 74 -2.10 -2.34 9.13
CA ARG A 74 -2.69 -3.68 9.12
C ARG A 74 -4.19 -3.67 9.45
N PRO A 75 -4.68 -2.97 10.50
CA PRO A 75 -6.12 -2.97 10.82
C PRO A 75 -6.99 -2.46 9.67
N ALA A 76 -6.58 -1.38 9.00
CA ALA A 76 -7.28 -0.83 7.84
C ALA A 76 -7.25 -1.77 6.63
N LEU A 77 -6.13 -2.46 6.41
CA LEU A 77 -5.99 -3.45 5.33
C LEU A 77 -6.83 -4.70 5.59
N ASP A 78 -6.88 -5.19 6.84
CA ASP A 78 -7.77 -6.27 7.26
C ASP A 78 -9.24 -5.88 7.05
N TRP A 79 -9.61 -4.67 7.45
CA TRP A 79 -10.96 -4.15 7.23
C TRP A 79 -11.31 -4.09 5.74
N LEU A 80 -10.41 -3.53 4.92
CA LEU A 80 -10.60 -3.45 3.47
C LEU A 80 -10.76 -4.85 2.85
N HIS A 81 -9.94 -5.82 3.28
CA HIS A 81 -10.04 -7.21 2.84
C HIS A 81 -11.39 -7.85 3.16
N ALA A 82 -11.95 -7.58 4.35
CA ALA A 82 -13.20 -8.17 4.79
C ALA A 82 -14.45 -7.49 4.22
N ASN A 83 -14.38 -6.19 3.88
CA ASN A 83 -15.56 -5.37 3.58
C ASN A 83 -15.68 -4.90 2.12
N SER A 84 -14.75 -5.29 1.24
CA SER A 84 -14.82 -5.00 -0.20
C SER A 84 -14.88 -6.26 -1.04
N ARG A 85 -15.20 -6.15 -2.33
CA ARG A 85 -15.26 -7.29 -3.27
C ARG A 85 -13.87 -7.57 -3.85
N PRO A 86 -13.51 -8.83 -4.16
CA PRO A 86 -12.19 -9.18 -4.70
C PRO A 86 -11.78 -8.43 -5.97
N ASP A 87 -12.75 -8.02 -6.79
CA ASP A 87 -12.58 -7.26 -8.04
C ASP A 87 -12.65 -5.74 -7.86
N ASP A 88 -12.94 -5.25 -6.64
CA ASP A 88 -12.95 -3.82 -6.38
C ASP A 88 -11.55 -3.22 -6.55
N ARG A 89 -11.49 -2.07 -7.23
CA ARG A 89 -10.27 -1.28 -7.36
C ARG A 89 -10.18 -0.17 -6.34
N VAL A 90 -8.95 0.17 -5.95
CA VAL A 90 -8.67 1.11 -4.85
C VAL A 90 -7.81 2.27 -5.34
N LEU A 91 -8.32 3.50 -5.22
CA LEU A 91 -7.52 4.72 -5.36
C LEU A 91 -6.64 4.87 -4.10
N THR A 92 -5.32 4.84 -4.29
CA THR A 92 -4.34 5.09 -3.23
C THR A 92 -3.09 5.69 -3.84
N TRP A 93 -2.19 6.25 -3.02
CA TRP A 93 -0.85 6.57 -3.49
C TRP A 93 -0.02 5.30 -3.68
N TRP A 94 0.98 5.35 -4.58
CA TRP A 94 1.63 4.14 -5.11
C TRP A 94 2.25 3.25 -4.03
N ASP A 95 2.75 3.85 -2.96
CA ASP A 95 3.52 3.15 -1.94
C ASP A 95 2.68 2.28 -1.01
N ASN A 96 1.38 2.58 -0.88
CA ASN A 96 0.43 1.70 -0.22
C ASN A 96 -0.06 0.57 -1.15
N GLY A 97 0.13 0.71 -2.47
CA GLY A 97 -0.51 -0.18 -3.44
C GLY A 97 -0.05 -1.64 -3.33
N HIS A 98 1.22 -1.92 -3.04
CA HIS A 98 1.63 -3.31 -2.81
C HIS A 98 1.00 -3.93 -1.56
N MET A 99 0.79 -3.17 -0.49
CA MET A 99 0.09 -3.67 0.71
C MET A 99 -1.38 -3.97 0.40
N ILE A 100 -2.04 -3.09 -0.36
CA ILE A 100 -3.42 -3.33 -0.82
C ILE A 100 -3.50 -4.57 -1.73
N ARG A 101 -2.55 -4.72 -2.66
CA ARG A 101 -2.50 -5.81 -3.62
C ARG A 101 -2.17 -7.16 -2.99
N GLY A 102 -1.13 -7.21 -2.18
CA GLY A 102 -0.60 -8.45 -1.60
C GLY A 102 -1.29 -8.87 -0.30
N TYR A 103 -1.66 -7.91 0.55
CA TYR A 103 -2.26 -8.19 1.85
C TYR A 103 -3.78 -8.07 1.81
N ALA A 104 -4.33 -6.91 1.40
CA ALA A 104 -5.79 -6.73 1.33
C ALA A 104 -6.45 -7.47 0.14
N ARG A 105 -5.64 -7.94 -0.82
CA ARG A 105 -6.07 -8.68 -2.02
C ARG A 105 -7.08 -7.91 -2.86
N ARG A 106 -6.83 -6.61 -3.06
CA ARG A 106 -7.59 -5.73 -3.96
C ARG A 106 -6.65 -5.11 -4.97
N GLU A 107 -7.15 -4.71 -6.13
CA GLU A 107 -6.29 -4.13 -7.16
C GLU A 107 -6.21 -2.61 -6.98
N PRO A 108 -5.07 -2.05 -6.55
CA PRO A 108 -4.93 -0.61 -6.50
C PRO A 108 -4.92 -0.04 -7.93
N LEU A 109 -5.27 1.24 -8.08
CA LEU A 109 -5.04 1.94 -9.35
C LEU A 109 -3.55 1.99 -9.70
N MET A 110 -2.69 2.10 -8.68
CA MET A 110 -1.24 2.16 -8.84
C MET A 110 -0.57 1.46 -7.66
N TYR A 111 0.41 0.58 -7.92
CA TYR A 111 1.22 -0.09 -6.89
C TYR A 111 2.72 0.18 -6.98
N SER A 112 3.15 0.90 -8.01
CA SER A 112 4.54 1.26 -8.26
C SER A 112 4.59 2.74 -8.65
N PRO A 113 5.73 3.43 -8.48
CA PRO A 113 5.85 4.81 -8.93
C PRO A 113 5.82 4.87 -10.46
N SER A 114 5.53 6.06 -11.00
CA SER A 114 5.85 6.36 -12.40
C SER A 114 7.33 6.75 -12.54
N ARG A 115 7.82 6.89 -13.78
CA ARG A 115 9.21 7.31 -14.02
C ARG A 115 9.43 8.77 -13.60
N SER A 116 8.44 9.63 -13.86
CA SER A 116 8.52 11.07 -13.60
C SER A 116 8.78 11.40 -12.13
N ILE A 117 8.26 10.59 -11.20
CA ILE A 117 8.43 10.81 -9.76
C ILE A 117 9.58 10.03 -9.14
N LEU A 118 10.35 9.27 -9.93
CA LEU A 118 11.40 8.41 -9.40
C LEU A 118 12.47 9.21 -8.64
N SER A 119 12.75 10.45 -9.04
CA SER A 119 13.69 11.33 -8.32
C SER A 119 13.27 11.61 -6.87
N THR A 120 11.96 11.59 -6.59
CA THR A 120 11.38 11.74 -5.24
C THR A 120 11.32 10.45 -4.45
N VAL A 121 11.62 9.31 -5.09
CA VAL A 121 11.44 7.97 -4.54
C VAL A 121 12.77 7.24 -4.46
N ALA A 122 13.06 6.60 -3.33
CA ALA A 122 14.16 5.64 -3.20
C ALA A 122 15.53 6.11 -3.77
N LYS A 123 15.85 7.41 -3.63
CA LYS A 123 17.08 8.03 -4.14
C LYS A 123 17.27 7.81 -5.66
N GLY A 124 16.18 7.81 -6.44
CA GLY A 124 16.22 7.64 -7.89
C GLY A 124 16.36 6.20 -8.37
N LYS A 125 16.15 5.20 -7.52
CA LYS A 125 16.32 3.78 -7.87
C LYS A 125 15.02 3.00 -7.71
N TRP A 126 14.66 2.24 -8.74
CA TRP A 126 13.53 1.32 -8.71
C TRP A 126 13.92 -0.01 -9.36
N ASP A 127 13.82 -1.09 -8.60
CA ASP A 127 14.13 -2.44 -9.05
C ASP A 127 12.86 -3.06 -9.65
N GLN A 128 12.67 -2.89 -10.97
CA GLN A 128 11.46 -3.40 -11.64
C GLN A 128 11.35 -4.94 -11.62
N GLU A 129 12.48 -5.62 -11.53
CA GLU A 129 12.51 -7.07 -11.43
C GLU A 129 11.90 -7.52 -10.10
N LYS A 130 12.23 -6.86 -8.99
CA LYS A 130 11.69 -7.21 -7.66
C LYS A 130 10.36 -6.56 -7.31
N LEU A 131 10.16 -5.31 -7.72
CA LEU A 131 9.05 -4.46 -7.29
C LEU A 131 7.98 -4.27 -8.37
N GLY A 132 8.23 -4.76 -9.58
CA GLY A 132 7.29 -4.65 -10.70
C GLY A 132 7.53 -3.44 -11.60
N PRO A 133 6.84 -3.39 -12.75
CA PRO A 133 7.02 -2.32 -13.73
C PRO A 133 6.64 -0.97 -13.13
N PHE A 134 7.15 0.12 -13.73
CA PHE A 134 6.63 1.46 -13.44
C PHE A 134 5.13 1.54 -13.74
N ALA A 135 4.43 2.38 -12.99
CA ALA A 135 3.06 2.73 -13.30
C ALA A 135 2.99 3.51 -14.62
N ASP A 136 1.85 3.37 -15.30
CA ASP A 136 1.50 4.20 -16.44
C ASP A 136 1.46 5.68 -16.02
N GLU A 137 2.13 6.56 -16.77
CA GLU A 137 2.22 7.99 -16.42
C GLU A 137 0.83 8.64 -16.42
N THR A 138 -0.04 8.30 -17.37
CA THR A 138 -1.40 8.88 -17.43
C THR A 138 -2.20 8.49 -16.18
N LEU A 139 -2.08 7.23 -15.74
CA LEU A 139 -2.72 6.76 -14.53
C LEU A 139 -2.13 7.42 -13.28
N ALA A 140 -0.81 7.56 -13.18
CA ALA A 140 -0.15 8.24 -12.08
C ALA A 140 -0.58 9.71 -11.98
N THR A 141 -0.59 10.43 -13.11
CA THR A 141 -1.09 11.81 -13.22
C THR A 141 -2.56 11.91 -12.81
N ASN A 142 -3.41 10.96 -13.23
CA ASN A 142 -4.81 10.92 -12.79
C ASN A 142 -4.95 10.74 -11.27
N VAL A 143 -4.15 9.86 -10.66
CA VAL A 143 -4.14 9.65 -9.20
C VAL A 143 -3.67 10.92 -8.49
N ALA A 144 -2.59 11.55 -8.94
CA ALA A 144 -2.12 12.83 -8.39
C ALA A 144 -3.18 13.93 -8.52
N TYR A 145 -3.80 14.05 -9.69
CA TYR A 145 -4.88 15.01 -9.94
C TYR A 145 -6.09 14.78 -9.03
N ALA A 146 -6.45 13.51 -8.76
CA ALA A 146 -7.53 13.17 -7.85
C ALA A 146 -7.23 13.59 -6.40
N PHE A 147 -5.97 13.48 -5.96
CA PHE A 147 -5.53 13.81 -4.61
C PHE A 147 -5.26 15.31 -4.41
N LEU A 148 -4.77 16.01 -5.43
CA LEU A 148 -4.54 17.47 -5.42
C LEU A 148 -5.75 18.29 -5.88
N ALA A 149 -6.90 17.64 -6.06
CA ALA A 149 -8.14 18.36 -6.31
C ALA A 149 -8.59 19.16 -5.08
N ASP A 150 -9.18 20.32 -5.32
CA ASP A 150 -9.90 21.10 -4.28
C ASP A 150 -11.28 20.52 -4.00
N SER A 151 -11.85 19.83 -4.98
CA SER A 151 -13.22 19.31 -4.95
C SER A 151 -13.24 17.79 -5.00
N PRO A 152 -13.96 17.11 -4.09
CA PRO A 152 -14.12 15.66 -4.14
C PRO A 152 -14.83 15.18 -5.42
N THR A 153 -15.57 16.04 -6.13
CA THR A 153 -16.21 15.67 -7.40
C THR A 153 -15.19 15.28 -8.47
N ILE A 154 -14.01 15.93 -8.47
CA ILE A 154 -12.92 15.59 -9.40
C ILE A 154 -12.38 14.19 -9.07
N THR A 155 -12.11 13.93 -7.78
CA THR A 155 -11.68 12.63 -7.27
C THR A 155 -12.67 11.53 -7.63
N GLN A 156 -13.97 11.76 -7.41
CA GLN A 156 -15.05 10.84 -7.80
C GLN A 156 -15.04 10.58 -9.32
N GLY A 157 -14.81 11.60 -10.13
CA GLY A 157 -14.68 11.46 -11.58
C GLY A 157 -13.51 10.55 -11.99
N VAL A 158 -12.35 10.72 -11.36
CA VAL A 158 -11.18 9.84 -11.58
C VAL A 158 -11.49 8.41 -11.12
N MET A 159 -12.09 8.24 -9.95
CA MET A 159 -12.49 6.92 -9.45
C MET A 159 -13.44 6.22 -10.42
N LYS A 160 -14.51 6.90 -10.86
CA LYS A 160 -15.49 6.36 -11.82
C LYS A 160 -14.85 5.97 -13.14
N ARG A 161 -14.02 6.84 -13.73
CA ARG A 161 -13.33 6.57 -15.01
C ARG A 161 -12.38 5.37 -14.94
N ASN A 162 -11.79 5.11 -13.76
CA ASN A 162 -10.84 4.04 -13.56
C ASN A 162 -11.45 2.82 -12.84
N GLY A 163 -12.78 2.80 -12.62
CA GLY A 163 -13.45 1.70 -11.93
C GLY A 163 -13.01 1.50 -10.47
N ALA A 164 -12.50 2.54 -9.80
CA ALA A 164 -12.22 2.48 -8.37
C ALA A 164 -13.50 2.70 -7.56
N ARG A 165 -13.74 1.81 -6.60
CA ARG A 165 -14.84 1.93 -5.63
C ARG A 165 -14.36 2.54 -4.31
N TRP A 166 -13.10 2.33 -3.96
CA TRP A 166 -12.55 2.70 -2.66
C TRP A 166 -11.43 3.71 -2.78
N ILE A 167 -11.26 4.53 -1.76
CA ILE A 167 -10.02 5.28 -1.48
C ILE A 167 -9.40 4.65 -0.23
N PHE A 168 -8.11 4.33 -0.29
CA PHE A 168 -7.31 4.02 0.89
C PHE A 168 -6.27 5.12 1.06
N ALA A 169 -6.32 5.84 2.19
CA ALA A 169 -5.39 6.92 2.50
C ALA A 169 -4.73 6.65 3.86
N ALA A 170 -3.41 6.57 3.87
CA ALA A 170 -2.66 6.59 5.11
C ALA A 170 -2.46 8.05 5.56
N ARG A 171 -2.46 8.31 6.87
CA ARG A 171 -2.23 9.66 7.41
C ARG A 171 -0.93 10.28 6.90
N ALA A 172 0.09 9.45 6.70
CA ALA A 172 1.39 9.87 6.16
C ALA A 172 1.36 10.28 4.67
N ASP A 173 0.31 9.97 3.91
CA ASP A 173 0.22 10.29 2.48
C ASP A 173 0.26 11.81 2.22
N GLN A 174 -0.15 12.61 3.19
CA GLN A 174 -0.07 14.07 3.15
C GLN A 174 1.34 14.61 2.89
N LYS A 175 2.37 13.90 3.37
CA LYS A 175 3.78 14.27 3.19
C LYS A 175 4.31 13.94 1.79
N LYS A 176 3.52 13.28 0.95
CA LYS A 176 3.92 12.78 -0.38
C LYS A 176 3.51 13.72 -1.51
N ILE A 177 3.02 14.92 -1.16
CA ILE A 177 2.53 15.93 -2.09
C ILE A 177 3.58 16.36 -3.13
N ALA A 178 4.88 16.34 -2.79
CA ALA A 178 5.96 16.67 -3.72
C ALA A 178 5.95 15.79 -4.99
N GLY A 179 5.72 14.48 -4.82
CA GLY A 179 5.63 13.56 -5.95
C GLY A 179 4.39 13.85 -6.80
N MET A 180 3.28 14.22 -6.16
CA MET A 180 2.04 14.57 -6.86
C MET A 180 2.20 15.87 -7.68
N THR A 181 2.83 16.91 -7.12
CA THR A 181 3.04 18.18 -7.82
C THR A 181 3.97 18.04 -9.02
N ILE A 182 4.99 17.15 -8.94
CA ILE A 182 5.87 16.84 -10.07
C ILE A 182 5.10 16.21 -11.23
N LEU A 183 4.14 15.32 -10.97
CA LEU A 183 3.31 14.72 -12.02
C LEU A 183 2.38 15.70 -12.71
N LEU A 184 1.98 16.75 -11.99
CA LEU A 184 1.08 17.78 -12.50
C LEU A 184 1.83 18.99 -13.07
N GLU A 185 3.17 18.97 -13.05
CA GLU A 185 4.04 20.09 -13.46
C GLU A 185 3.70 21.40 -12.71
N GLU A 186 3.26 21.29 -11.46
CA GLU A 186 2.91 22.43 -10.62
C GLU A 186 4.12 22.98 -9.84
N ASP A 187 4.10 24.26 -9.48
CA ASP A 187 5.16 24.86 -8.65
C ASP A 187 5.08 24.31 -7.22
N MET A 188 6.01 23.42 -6.89
CA MET A 188 6.14 22.80 -5.57
C MET A 188 6.21 23.84 -4.43
N LYS A 189 6.69 25.07 -4.69
CA LYS A 189 6.73 26.14 -3.68
C LYS A 189 5.34 26.62 -3.29
N GLU A 190 4.30 26.36 -4.06
CA GLU A 190 2.92 26.67 -3.64
C GLU A 190 2.40 25.67 -2.59
N TYR A 191 2.99 24.47 -2.55
CA TYR A 191 2.51 23.34 -1.77
C TYR A 191 3.34 23.05 -0.53
N ILE A 192 4.65 23.28 -0.59
CA ILE A 192 5.61 22.85 0.41
C ILE A 192 6.43 24.04 0.87
N ASP A 193 6.69 24.14 2.17
CA ASP A 193 7.56 25.15 2.75
C ASP A 193 9.05 24.82 2.59
N ASP A 194 9.92 25.70 3.10
CA ASP A 194 11.37 25.54 2.96
C ASP A 194 11.93 24.34 3.77
N LEU A 195 11.13 23.75 4.66
CA LEU A 195 11.48 22.55 5.44
C LEU A 195 11.05 21.24 4.77
N GLY A 196 10.32 21.32 3.65
CA GLY A 196 9.77 20.15 2.99
C GLY A 196 8.40 19.73 3.55
N ASP A 197 7.79 20.53 4.43
CA ASP A 197 6.48 20.25 5.01
C ASP A 197 5.35 20.90 4.20
N PRO A 198 4.17 20.25 4.10
CA PRO A 198 3.06 20.85 3.39
C PRO A 198 2.53 22.13 4.05
N LYS A 199 2.31 23.17 3.24
CA LYS A 199 1.80 24.46 3.70
C LYS A 199 0.37 24.36 4.22
N ALA A 200 0.04 25.19 5.21
CA ALA A 200 -1.34 25.29 5.71
C ALA A 200 -2.34 25.64 4.60
N THR A 201 -1.92 26.42 3.59
CA THR A 201 -2.74 26.81 2.45
C THR A 201 -3.25 25.64 1.62
N VAL A 202 -2.59 24.48 1.65
CA VAL A 202 -2.98 23.32 0.83
C VAL A 202 -3.74 22.23 1.61
N ARG A 203 -4.03 22.46 2.89
CA ARG A 203 -4.82 21.51 3.71
C ARG A 203 -6.26 21.30 3.24
N HIS A 204 -6.77 22.17 2.36
CA HIS A 204 -8.09 21.99 1.75
C HIS A 204 -8.11 20.93 0.64
N LYS A 205 -6.94 20.53 0.12
CA LYS A 205 -6.80 19.54 -0.96
C LYS A 205 -7.31 18.17 -0.49
N VAL A 206 -7.85 17.38 -1.41
CA VAL A 206 -8.50 16.10 -1.10
C VAL A 206 -7.57 15.16 -0.33
N ILE A 207 -6.27 15.10 -0.65
CA ILE A 207 -5.31 14.24 0.05
C ILE A 207 -5.27 14.48 1.56
N PHE A 208 -5.30 15.73 2.01
CA PHE A 208 -5.32 16.04 3.45
C PHE A 208 -6.63 15.61 4.08
N ARG A 209 -7.73 15.93 3.41
CA ARG A 209 -9.08 15.63 3.87
C ARG A 209 -9.33 14.13 4.02
N VAL A 210 -8.92 13.31 3.04
CA VAL A 210 -9.04 11.85 3.16
C VAL A 210 -8.06 11.26 4.16
N SER A 211 -6.88 11.86 4.34
CA SER A 211 -5.88 11.38 5.29
C SER A 211 -6.10 11.87 6.73
N GLU A 212 -7.21 12.59 6.98
CA GLU A 212 -7.64 13.09 8.28
C GLU A 212 -9.10 12.70 8.61
N GLY A 213 -9.75 11.88 7.77
CA GLY A 213 -11.13 11.44 8.03
C GLY A 213 -12.19 12.52 7.83
N TRP A 214 -11.91 13.58 7.06
CA TRP A 214 -12.88 14.65 6.88
C TRP A 214 -14.10 14.17 6.06
N PRO A 215 -15.31 14.65 6.38
CA PRO A 215 -16.48 14.43 5.54
C PRO A 215 -16.28 15.02 4.14
N LEU A 216 -16.62 14.23 3.12
CA LEU A 216 -16.49 14.59 1.71
C LEU A 216 -17.79 14.22 0.98
N LYS A 217 -18.47 15.22 0.40
CA LYS A 217 -19.72 14.96 -0.33
C LYS A 217 -19.47 13.97 -1.47
N GLY A 218 -20.21 12.85 -1.47
CA GLY A 218 -20.07 11.78 -2.47
C GLY A 218 -19.00 10.72 -2.15
N LEU A 219 -18.36 10.81 -0.98
CA LEU A 219 -17.42 9.82 -0.48
C LEU A 219 -17.79 9.47 0.97
N ASN A 220 -18.20 8.23 1.21
CA ASN A 220 -18.60 7.76 2.53
C ASN A 220 -17.38 7.23 3.27
N LEU A 221 -16.99 7.86 4.38
CA LEU A 221 -15.99 7.28 5.28
C LEU A 221 -16.55 5.97 5.88
N ARG A 222 -15.84 4.86 5.69
CA ARG A 222 -16.28 3.53 6.17
C ARG A 222 -15.37 2.94 7.24
N TYR A 223 -14.12 3.39 7.29
CA TYR A 223 -13.14 2.98 8.28
C TYR A 223 -12.22 4.15 8.63
N GLU A 224 -11.90 4.28 9.91
CA GLU A 224 -10.87 5.19 10.41
C GLU A 224 -10.15 4.56 11.61
N ASP A 225 -8.85 4.81 11.68
CA ASP A 225 -8.04 4.65 12.88
C ASP A 225 -6.97 5.77 12.94
N ASP A 226 -5.99 5.62 13.83
CA ASP A 226 -4.93 6.61 14.01
C ASP A 226 -4.00 6.75 12.79
N TYR A 227 -4.00 5.78 11.88
CA TYR A 227 -3.02 5.63 10.80
C TYR A 227 -3.62 5.67 9.40
N ALA A 228 -4.89 5.29 9.23
CA ALA A 228 -5.50 5.14 7.92
C ALA A 228 -7.01 5.38 7.90
N TYR A 229 -7.48 5.71 6.70
CA TYR A 229 -8.86 6.01 6.40
C TYR A 229 -9.27 5.31 5.12
N VAL A 230 -10.47 4.73 5.11
CA VAL A 230 -11.05 4.09 3.93
C VAL A 230 -12.38 4.75 3.58
N TYR A 231 -12.46 5.29 2.37
CA TYR A 231 -13.69 5.88 1.83
C TYR A 231 -14.26 5.00 0.73
N GLU A 232 -15.59 4.94 0.68
CA GLU A 232 -16.34 4.35 -0.42
C GLU A 232 -16.93 5.44 -1.31
N LEU A 233 -16.86 5.27 -2.62
CA LEU A 233 -17.59 6.10 -3.57
C LEU A 233 -19.11 5.95 -3.34
N ALA A 234 -19.80 7.05 -3.06
CA ALA A 234 -21.25 7.03 -2.96
C ALA A 234 -21.89 6.82 -4.34
N GLU A 235 -22.95 6.01 -4.38
CA GLU A 235 -23.76 5.77 -5.59
C GLU A 235 -24.55 7.01 -6.01
#